data_AF-A0A7C4MJ72-F1
#
_entry.id   AF-A0A7C4MJ72-F1
#
_cell.length_a   1.000
_cell.length_b   1.000
_cell.length_c   1.000
_cell.angle_alpha   90.00
_cell.angle_beta   90.00
_cell.angle_gamma   90.00
#
_symmetry.space_group_name_H-M   'P 1'
#
loop_
_entity.id
_entity.type
_entity.pdbx_description
1 polymer ?
#
loop_
_entity_poly.entity_id
_entity_poly.type
_entity_poly.pdbx_seq_one_letter_code
_entity_poly.pdbx_strand_id
1 'polypeptide(L)'
;MPLIFFLLLFLLFAPWLFPFLLLFFLSLIFFLPFGFTIYSLYTILTVPVEIWRIATDKRLRKNHALEHATINVIEERFGPTNLAGLARKDGFYIKGFVDPILLEEAARVALFRMKRGEKSLAVHKRCGTTMAMVNFIAAVTFLLLLFLTGYLTVLNVLLALLVSYALGPLLSPWIQMKLTTSAKVDDMEILGVEYGGGGFRAWGLPFLYIPTDFFVRTIERKDLGRVRF
;
A
#
# COMPACT_ATOMS: atom_id res chain seq x y z
N MET A 1 -14.49 -13.70 17.97
CA MET A 1 -15.25 -14.56 18.91
C MET A 1 -15.37 -13.97 20.32
N PRO A 2 -14.32 -13.47 21.01
CA PRO A 2 -14.50 -12.89 22.36
C PRO A 2 -15.33 -11.61 22.36
N LEU A 3 -15.17 -10.74 21.35
CA LEU A 3 -15.90 -9.49 21.23
C LEU A 3 -17.43 -9.68 21.19
N ILE A 4 -17.90 -10.66 20.42
CA ILE A 4 -19.34 -10.96 20.28
C ILE A 4 -19.88 -11.50 21.61
N PHE A 5 -19.12 -12.36 22.30
CA PHE A 5 -19.47 -12.85 23.62
C PHE A 5 -19.59 -11.71 24.65
N PHE A 6 -18.62 -10.80 24.70
CA PHE A 6 -18.67 -9.63 25.57
C PHE A 6 -19.82 -8.66 25.21
N LEU A 7 -20.10 -8.47 23.92
CA LEU A 7 -21.22 -7.66 23.45
C LEU A 7 -22.57 -8.27 23.88
N LEU A 8 -22.74 -9.58 23.73
CA LEU A 8 -23.96 -10.31 24.14
C LEU A 8 -24.13 -10.32 25.67
N LEU A 9 -23.04 -10.53 26.41
CA LEU A 9 -23.03 -10.44 27.87
C LEU A 9 -23.40 -9.03 28.33
N PHE A 10 -22.82 -8.00 27.71
CA PHE A 10 -23.13 -6.60 28.00
C PHE A 10 -24.60 -6.26 27.70
N LEU A 11 -25.15 -6.74 26.58
CA LEU A 11 -26.56 -6.57 26.22
C LEU A 11 -27.52 -7.31 27.17
N LEU A 12 -27.09 -8.42 27.79
CA LEU A 12 -27.86 -9.12 28.83
C LEU A 12 -27.98 -8.29 30.11
N PHE A 13 -26.88 -7.63 30.53
CA PHE A 13 -26.85 -6.81 31.74
C PHE A 13 -27.37 -5.37 31.53
N ALA A 14 -27.43 -4.89 30.29
CA ALA A 14 -27.91 -3.55 29.94
C ALA A 14 -28.83 -3.56 28.69
N PRO A 15 -29.98 -4.26 28.72
CA PRO A 15 -30.84 -4.42 27.55
C PRO A 15 -31.44 -3.09 27.06
N TRP A 16 -31.56 -2.08 27.94
CA TRP A 16 -32.02 -0.74 27.56
C TRP A 16 -31.05 -0.02 26.60
N LEU A 17 -29.79 -0.46 26.48
CA LEU A 17 -28.84 0.08 25.51
C LEU A 17 -29.05 -0.46 24.10
N PHE A 18 -29.76 -1.58 23.95
CA PHE A 18 -30.04 -2.19 22.64
C PHE A 18 -30.68 -1.22 21.63
N PRO A 19 -31.76 -0.48 21.93
CA PRO A 19 -32.35 0.46 20.97
C PRO A 19 -31.37 1.58 20.57
N PHE A 20 -30.51 2.04 21.48
CA PHE A 20 -29.49 3.05 21.16
C PHE A 20 -28.40 2.49 20.24
N LEU A 21 -27.94 1.26 20.49
CA LEU A 21 -26.99 0.57 19.61
C LEU A 21 -27.62 0.30 18.23
N LEU A 22 -28.86 -0.17 18.19
CA LEU A 22 -29.59 -0.39 16.94
C LEU A 22 -29.72 0.91 16.15
N LEU A 23 -30.16 2.00 16.79
CA LEU A 23 -30.26 3.31 16.16
C LEU A 23 -28.90 3.81 15.66
N PHE A 24 -27.83 3.61 16.44
CA PHE A 24 -26.46 3.93 16.05
C PHE A 24 -26.07 3.20 14.78
N PHE A 25 -26.22 1.87 14.71
CA PHE A 25 -25.90 1.11 13.50
C PHE A 25 -26.79 1.46 12.31
N LEU A 26 -28.09 1.69 12.52
CA LEU A 26 -29.01 2.15 11.46
C LEU A 26 -28.58 3.51 10.91
N SER A 27 -28.17 4.44 11.78
CA SER A 27 -27.66 5.75 11.34
C SER A 27 -26.35 5.60 10.54
N LEU A 28 -25.43 4.73 10.96
CA LEU A 28 -24.21 4.45 10.19
C LEU A 28 -24.54 3.93 8.79
N ILE A 29 -25.46 2.98 8.68
CA ILE A 29 -25.90 2.43 7.39
C ILE A 29 -26.58 3.51 6.53
N PHE A 30 -27.41 4.36 7.14
CA PHE A 30 -28.10 5.45 6.45
C PHE A 30 -27.12 6.49 5.89
N PHE A 31 -26.09 6.87 6.67
CA PHE A 31 -25.10 7.86 6.24
C PHE A 31 -23.97 7.29 5.37
N LEU A 32 -23.82 5.96 5.30
CA LEU A 32 -22.76 5.30 4.55
C LEU A 32 -22.71 5.70 3.05
N PRO A 33 -23.82 5.73 2.29
CA PRO A 33 -23.79 6.19 0.89
C PRO A 33 -23.34 7.64 0.72
N PHE A 34 -23.65 8.52 1.68
CA PHE A 34 -23.21 9.93 1.65
C PHE A 34 -21.71 10.04 1.85
N GLY A 35 -21.16 9.35 2.86
CA GLY A 35 -19.72 9.29 3.07
C GLY A 35 -18.99 8.69 1.87
N PHE A 36 -19.54 7.63 1.29
CA PHE A 36 -19.00 7.00 0.09
C PHE A 36 -19.03 7.93 -1.14
N THR A 37 -20.04 8.79 -1.25
CA THR A 37 -20.13 9.80 -2.34
C THR A 37 -19.00 10.81 -2.24
N ILE A 38 -18.80 11.41 -1.07
CA ILE A 38 -17.71 12.38 -0.83
C ILE A 38 -16.36 11.72 -1.11
N TYR A 39 -16.16 10.51 -0.59
CA TYR A 39 -14.96 9.73 -0.84
C TYR A 39 -14.74 9.44 -2.34
N SER A 40 -15.79 9.10 -3.07
CA SER A 40 -15.73 8.80 -4.51
C SER A 40 -15.33 10.03 -5.33
N LEU A 41 -15.92 11.19 -5.01
CA LEU A 41 -15.58 12.46 -5.65
C LEU A 41 -14.11 12.85 -5.40
N TYR A 42 -13.66 12.73 -4.15
CA TYR A 42 -12.26 12.95 -3.80
C TYR A 42 -11.34 12.00 -4.59
N THR A 43 -11.65 10.71 -4.61
CA THR A 43 -10.83 9.66 -5.25
C THR A 43 -10.67 9.84 -6.75
N ILE A 44 -11.74 10.25 -7.45
CA ILE A 44 -11.69 10.49 -8.90
C ILE A 44 -10.74 11.64 -9.25
N LEU A 45 -10.60 12.63 -8.37
CA LEU A 45 -9.70 13.75 -8.57
C LEU A 45 -8.26 13.40 -8.17
N THR A 46 -8.07 12.69 -7.05
CA THR A 46 -6.73 12.48 -6.48
C THR A 46 -5.96 11.32 -7.09
N VAL A 47 -6.59 10.17 -7.34
CA VAL A 47 -5.87 8.98 -7.84
C VAL A 47 -5.18 9.23 -9.19
N PRO A 48 -5.83 9.84 -10.21
CA PRO A 48 -5.15 10.14 -11.47
C PRO A 48 -3.97 11.09 -11.30
N VAL A 49 -4.08 12.07 -10.41
CA VAL A 49 -3.01 13.04 -10.11
C VAL A 49 -1.80 12.33 -9.47
N GLU A 50 -2.03 11.43 -8.52
CA GLU A 50 -0.96 10.65 -7.90
C GLU A 50 -0.28 9.73 -8.91
N ILE A 51 -1.04 9.01 -9.73
CA ILE A 51 -0.48 8.15 -10.79
C ILE A 51 0.35 9.00 -11.77
N TRP A 52 -0.14 10.17 -12.18
CA TRP A 52 0.57 11.07 -13.08
C TRP A 52 1.88 11.59 -12.49
N ARG A 53 1.86 11.97 -11.21
CA ARG A 53 3.05 12.39 -10.47
C ARG A 53 4.13 11.31 -10.47
N ILE A 54 3.75 10.05 -10.29
CA ILE A 54 4.70 8.93 -10.36
C ILE A 54 5.15 8.72 -11.82
N ALA A 55 4.22 8.72 -12.77
CA ALA A 55 4.49 8.43 -14.17
C ALA A 55 5.51 9.37 -14.82
N THR A 56 5.51 10.63 -14.39
CA THR A 56 6.39 11.69 -14.91
C THR A 56 7.80 11.67 -14.29
N ASP A 57 8.00 11.02 -13.14
CA ASP A 57 9.30 10.93 -12.48
C ASP A 57 10.02 9.60 -12.77
N LYS A 58 10.99 9.67 -13.68
CA LYS A 58 11.78 8.49 -14.10
C LYS A 58 12.52 7.82 -12.94
N ARG A 59 13.08 8.58 -11.99
CA ARG A 59 13.84 8.03 -10.86
C ARG A 59 12.90 7.34 -9.89
N LEU A 60 11.79 7.99 -9.57
CA LEU A 60 10.77 7.43 -8.70
C LEU A 60 10.24 6.10 -9.24
N ARG A 61 9.99 5.99 -10.54
CA ARG A 61 9.54 4.74 -11.18
C ARG A 61 10.55 3.60 -11.11
N LYS A 62 11.86 3.91 -11.23
CA LYS A 62 12.92 2.91 -11.08
C LYS A 62 12.99 2.41 -9.64
N ASN A 63 12.96 3.33 -8.67
CA ASN A 63 12.98 2.96 -7.26
C ASN A 63 11.73 2.19 -6.83
N HIS A 64 10.56 2.54 -7.38
CA HIS A 64 9.33 1.79 -7.17
C HIS A 64 9.40 0.38 -7.77
N ALA A 65 10.03 0.22 -8.94
CA ALA A 65 10.30 -1.11 -9.49
C ALA A 65 11.24 -1.93 -8.59
N LEU A 66 12.30 -1.31 -8.02
CA LEU A 66 13.23 -1.97 -7.11
C LEU A 66 12.61 -2.30 -5.75
N GLU A 67 11.72 -1.45 -5.25
CA GLU A 67 10.91 -1.71 -4.06
C GLU A 67 10.07 -2.98 -4.25
N HIS A 68 9.29 -3.05 -5.34
CA HIS A 68 8.52 -4.25 -5.69
C HIS A 68 9.41 -5.48 -5.84
N ALA A 69 10.53 -5.35 -6.55
CA ALA A 69 11.45 -6.45 -6.79
C ALA A 69 12.05 -6.97 -5.48
N THR A 70 12.39 -6.08 -4.55
CA THR A 70 12.92 -6.43 -3.23
C THR A 70 11.89 -7.23 -2.42
N ILE A 71 10.64 -6.76 -2.35
CA ILE A 71 9.58 -7.48 -1.64
C ILE A 71 9.29 -8.83 -2.31
N ASN A 72 9.22 -8.88 -3.64
CA ASN A 72 9.01 -10.14 -4.37
C ASN A 72 10.13 -11.15 -4.07
N VAL A 73 11.40 -10.74 -4.05
CA VAL A 73 12.53 -11.62 -3.70
C VAL A 73 12.41 -12.16 -2.27
N ILE A 74 11.95 -11.34 -1.32
CA ILE A 74 11.68 -11.80 0.06
C ILE A 74 10.52 -12.81 0.06
N GLU A 75 9.43 -12.49 -0.63
CA GLU A 75 8.22 -13.32 -0.66
C GLU A 75 8.40 -14.66 -1.39
N GLU A 76 9.31 -14.74 -2.36
CA GLU A 76 9.71 -16.00 -2.98
C GLU A 76 10.32 -16.97 -1.95
N ARG A 77 11.01 -16.46 -0.93
CA ARG A 77 11.66 -17.28 0.10
C ARG A 77 10.76 -17.58 1.30
N PHE A 78 9.92 -16.63 1.70
CA PHE A 78 9.14 -16.72 2.96
C PHE A 78 7.62 -16.77 2.75
N GLY A 79 7.15 -16.73 1.51
CA GLY A 79 5.74 -16.60 1.17
C GLY A 79 5.22 -15.17 1.36
N PRO A 80 3.90 -14.96 1.28
CA PRO A 80 3.30 -13.63 1.39
C PRO A 80 3.65 -12.95 2.71
N THR A 81 4.31 -11.78 2.65
CA THR A 81 4.67 -10.99 3.83
C THR A 81 3.66 -9.87 4.09
N ASN A 82 3.77 -9.21 5.26
CA ASN A 82 3.07 -7.96 5.57
C ASN A 82 3.96 -6.73 5.37
N LEU A 83 4.95 -6.83 4.47
CA LEU A 83 5.81 -5.70 4.13
C LEU A 83 5.07 -4.71 3.24
N ALA A 84 5.17 -3.42 3.57
CA ALA A 84 4.66 -2.33 2.76
C ALA A 84 5.82 -1.49 2.25
N GLY A 85 5.80 -1.15 0.97
CA GLY A 85 6.84 -0.34 0.37
C GLY A 85 6.39 1.09 0.05
N LEU A 86 7.35 2.00 -0.02
CA LEU A 86 7.11 3.39 -0.41
C LEU A 86 8.32 4.00 -1.10
N ALA A 87 8.24 4.10 -2.43
CA ALA A 87 9.28 4.70 -3.26
C ALA A 87 9.49 6.21 -3.04
N ARG A 88 10.76 6.62 -3.21
CA ARG A 88 11.25 8.00 -3.24
C ARG A 88 12.22 8.16 -4.43
N LYS A 89 12.73 9.37 -4.66
CA LYS A 89 13.66 9.64 -5.77
C LYS A 89 15.08 9.14 -5.49
N ASP A 90 15.45 9.02 -4.22
CA ASP A 90 16.77 8.66 -3.70
C ASP A 90 16.80 7.27 -3.05
N GLY A 91 15.71 6.50 -3.14
CA GLY A 91 15.58 5.22 -2.49
C GLY A 91 14.12 4.79 -2.37
N PHE A 92 13.87 3.86 -1.47
CA PHE A 92 12.53 3.41 -1.11
C PHE A 92 12.50 2.94 0.33
N TYR A 93 11.36 3.14 0.99
CA TYR A 93 11.11 2.58 2.31
C TYR A 93 10.52 1.19 2.20
N ILE A 94 10.87 0.32 3.14
CA ILE A 94 10.21 -0.93 3.44
C ILE A 94 9.78 -0.89 4.91
N LYS A 95 8.48 -1.10 5.13
CA LYS A 95 7.84 -1.06 6.43
C LYS A 95 7.37 -2.44 6.83
N GLY A 96 7.65 -2.83 8.07
CA GLY A 96 7.27 -4.12 8.66
C GLY A 96 8.46 -4.84 9.27
N PHE A 97 8.20 -6.01 9.86
CA PHE A 97 9.22 -6.81 10.51
C PHE A 97 10.02 -7.59 9.46
N VAL A 98 11.28 -7.19 9.25
CA VAL A 98 12.26 -7.87 8.40
C VAL A 98 13.65 -7.67 8.98
N ASP A 99 14.51 -8.68 8.84
CA ASP A 99 15.91 -8.55 9.21
C ASP A 99 16.62 -7.56 8.25
N PRO A 100 17.37 -6.56 8.75
CA PRO A 100 17.99 -5.55 7.89
C PRO A 100 19.02 -6.13 6.90
N ILE A 101 19.75 -7.16 7.30
CA ILE A 101 20.78 -7.81 6.46
C ILE A 101 20.09 -8.56 5.33
N LEU A 102 19.04 -9.32 5.66
CA LEU A 102 18.19 -10.00 4.69
C LEU A 102 17.55 -9.00 3.70
N LEU A 103 17.08 -7.85 4.20
CA LEU A 103 16.49 -6.81 3.35
C LEU A 103 17.51 -6.24 2.38
N GLU A 104 18.72 -5.96 2.84
CA GLU A 104 19.81 -5.48 1.97
C GLU A 104 20.19 -6.52 0.91
N GLU A 105 20.35 -7.78 1.31
CA GLU A 105 20.64 -8.90 0.41
C GLU A 105 19.54 -9.04 -0.66
N ALA A 106 18.28 -9.04 -0.23
CA ALA A 106 17.14 -9.12 -1.14
C ALA A 106 17.11 -7.95 -2.12
N ALA A 107 17.41 -6.73 -1.68
CA ALA A 107 17.47 -5.56 -2.54
C ALA A 107 18.58 -5.69 -3.60
N ARG A 108 19.76 -6.19 -3.21
CA ARG A 108 20.89 -6.43 -4.13
C ARG A 108 20.58 -7.53 -5.14
N VAL A 109 19.96 -8.63 -4.69
CA VAL A 109 19.49 -9.72 -5.57
C VAL A 109 18.43 -9.22 -6.54
N ALA A 110 17.46 -8.43 -6.06
CA ALA A 110 16.42 -7.82 -6.87
C ALA A 110 17.00 -6.93 -7.96
N LEU A 111 17.93 -6.03 -7.62
CA LEU A 111 18.63 -5.18 -8.58
C LEU A 111 19.37 -6.02 -9.62
N PHE A 112 20.11 -7.05 -9.19
CA PHE A 112 20.85 -7.93 -10.08
C PHE A 112 19.93 -8.64 -11.09
N ARG A 113 18.84 -9.25 -10.63
CA ARG A 113 17.86 -9.95 -11.48
C ARG A 113 17.16 -8.99 -12.45
N MET A 114 16.79 -7.81 -11.97
CA MET A 114 16.18 -6.76 -12.81
C MET A 114 17.13 -6.28 -13.92
N LYS A 115 18.43 -6.07 -13.62
CA LYS A 115 19.46 -5.74 -14.63
C LYS A 115 19.64 -6.86 -15.66
N ARG A 116 19.40 -8.11 -15.27
CA ARG A 116 19.41 -9.27 -16.19
C ARG A 116 18.12 -9.43 -16.99
N GLY A 117 17.18 -8.50 -16.85
CA GLY A 117 15.97 -8.44 -17.67
C GLY A 117 14.74 -9.10 -17.05
N GLU A 118 14.77 -9.46 -15.76
CA GLU A 118 13.62 -10.05 -15.08
C GLU A 118 12.57 -9.01 -14.69
N LYS A 119 11.81 -8.54 -15.70
CA LYS A 119 10.86 -7.42 -15.56
C LYS A 119 9.64 -7.74 -14.69
N SER A 120 9.31 -9.01 -14.49
CA SER A 120 8.17 -9.45 -13.67
C SER A 120 8.29 -9.01 -12.21
N LEU A 121 9.53 -8.91 -11.70
CA LEU A 121 9.81 -8.44 -10.34
C LEU A 121 9.38 -6.99 -10.10
N ALA A 122 9.22 -6.18 -11.15
CA ALA A 122 8.77 -4.79 -11.05
C ALA A 122 7.28 -4.63 -10.72
N VAL A 123 6.52 -5.74 -10.61
CA VAL A 123 5.08 -5.74 -10.34
C VAL A 123 4.84 -6.45 -9.02
N HIS A 124 4.09 -5.82 -8.11
CA HIS A 124 3.71 -6.43 -6.83
C HIS A 124 2.19 -6.46 -6.69
N LYS A 125 1.65 -7.58 -6.21
CA LYS A 125 0.20 -7.79 -6.08
C LYS A 125 -0.43 -6.84 -5.05
N ARG A 126 0.30 -6.47 -4.00
CA ARG A 126 -0.16 -5.67 -2.86
C ARG A 126 0.53 -4.30 -2.82
N CYS A 127 0.63 -3.66 -3.97
CA CYS A 127 1.14 -2.30 -4.13
C CYS A 127 0.06 -1.25 -3.77
N GLY A 128 0.49 -0.08 -3.28
CA GLY A 128 -0.39 1.09 -3.12
C GLY A 128 -1.10 1.51 -4.42
N THR A 129 -0.47 1.32 -5.58
CA THR A 129 -1.11 1.54 -6.90
C THR A 129 -2.27 0.56 -7.13
N THR A 130 -2.19 -0.68 -6.64
CA THR A 130 -3.32 -1.62 -6.71
C THR A 130 -4.49 -1.14 -5.86
N MET A 131 -4.23 -0.69 -4.63
CA MET A 131 -5.27 -0.16 -3.75
C MET A 131 -5.90 1.11 -4.34
N ALA A 132 -5.09 2.00 -4.91
CA ALA A 132 -5.56 3.19 -5.61
C ALA A 132 -6.46 2.82 -6.80
N MET A 133 -6.11 1.79 -7.58
CA MET A 133 -6.94 1.32 -8.69
C MET A 133 -8.27 0.72 -8.21
N VAL A 134 -8.26 -0.09 -7.14
CA VAL A 134 -9.49 -0.61 -6.52
C VAL A 134 -10.40 0.53 -6.08
N ASN A 135 -9.86 1.51 -5.35
CA ASN A 135 -10.63 2.65 -4.88
C ASN A 135 -11.17 3.49 -6.05
N PHE A 136 -10.38 3.70 -7.09
CA PHE A 136 -10.80 4.44 -8.28
C PHE A 136 -11.93 3.73 -9.05
N ILE A 137 -11.84 2.41 -9.26
CA ILE A 137 -12.92 1.64 -9.90
C ILE A 137 -14.18 1.67 -9.04
N ALA A 138 -14.04 1.58 -7.71
CA ALA A 138 -15.18 1.68 -6.80
C ALA A 138 -15.86 3.04 -6.93
N ALA A 139 -15.08 4.12 -6.94
CA ALA A 139 -15.59 5.48 -7.09
C ALA A 139 -16.32 5.69 -8.43
N VAL A 140 -15.69 5.27 -9.54
CA VAL A 140 -16.29 5.40 -10.89
C VAL A 140 -17.56 4.56 -10.99
N THR A 141 -17.53 3.31 -10.53
CA THR A 141 -18.71 2.41 -10.60
C THR A 141 -19.85 2.95 -9.75
N PHE A 142 -19.57 3.43 -8.54
CA PHE A 142 -20.57 3.99 -7.66
C PHE A 142 -21.20 5.27 -8.23
N LEU A 143 -20.39 6.22 -8.72
CA LEU A 143 -20.93 7.44 -9.32
C LEU A 143 -21.69 7.16 -10.61
N LEU A 144 -21.27 6.16 -11.40
CA LEU A 144 -22.02 5.72 -12.58
C LEU A 144 -23.39 5.13 -12.17
N LEU A 145 -23.43 4.26 -11.17
CA LEU A 145 -24.68 3.71 -10.64
C LEU A 145 -25.58 4.82 -10.08
N LEU A 146 -25.01 5.77 -9.33
CA LEU A 146 -25.74 6.93 -8.82
C LEU A 146 -26.31 7.77 -9.95
N PHE A 147 -25.53 8.04 -11.00
CA PHE A 147 -25.98 8.81 -12.16
C PHE A 147 -27.10 8.11 -12.93
N LEU A 148 -26.97 6.80 -13.15
CA LEU A 148 -27.95 6.01 -13.90
C LEU A 148 -29.24 5.75 -13.13
N THR A 149 -29.14 5.51 -11.81
CA THR A 149 -30.30 5.13 -10.98
C THR A 149 -30.93 6.32 -10.27
N GLY A 150 -30.18 7.40 -10.03
CA GLY A 150 -30.60 8.53 -9.20
C GLY A 150 -30.66 8.23 -7.70
N TYR A 151 -30.27 7.03 -7.25
CA TYR A 151 -30.44 6.60 -5.87
C TYR A 151 -29.12 6.45 -5.11
N LEU A 152 -29.05 7.05 -3.92
CA LEU A 152 -27.97 6.88 -2.94
C LEU A 152 -28.28 5.70 -2.03
N THR A 153 -27.99 4.48 -2.48
CA THR A 153 -28.27 3.25 -1.71
C THR A 153 -27.01 2.53 -1.27
N VAL A 154 -27.13 1.78 -0.18
CA VAL A 154 -26.08 0.85 0.29
C VAL A 154 -25.82 -0.24 -0.75
N LEU A 155 -26.86 -0.68 -1.48
CA LEU A 155 -26.71 -1.66 -2.55
C LEU A 155 -25.76 -1.17 -3.65
N ASN A 156 -25.87 0.09 -4.08
CA ASN A 156 -24.96 0.68 -5.06
C ASN A 156 -23.51 0.70 -4.55
N VAL A 157 -23.30 0.97 -3.26
CA VAL A 157 -21.96 0.90 -2.65
C VAL A 157 -21.43 -0.53 -2.67
N LEU A 158 -22.23 -1.52 -2.27
CA LEU A 158 -21.84 -2.93 -2.27
C LEU A 158 -21.50 -3.45 -3.67
N LEU A 159 -22.32 -3.09 -4.68
CA LEU A 159 -22.06 -3.45 -6.08
C LEU A 159 -20.76 -2.80 -6.58
N ALA A 160 -20.53 -1.53 -6.27
CA ALA A 160 -19.29 -0.84 -6.64
C ALA A 160 -18.04 -1.48 -6.02
N LEU A 161 -18.12 -1.90 -4.75
CA LEU A 161 -17.04 -2.62 -4.08
C LEU A 161 -16.80 -4.01 -4.65
N LEU A 162 -17.88 -4.73 -5.02
CA LEU A 162 -17.77 -6.05 -5.64
C LEU A 162 -17.06 -5.94 -7.01
N VAL A 163 -17.50 -5.01 -7.85
CA VAL A 163 -16.90 -4.75 -9.16
C VAL A 163 -15.44 -4.33 -9.00
N SER A 164 -15.14 -3.45 -8.05
CA SER A 164 -13.77 -2.95 -7.85
C SER A 164 -12.82 -4.01 -7.34
N TYR A 165 -13.26 -4.89 -6.45
CA TYR A 165 -12.44 -5.99 -5.94
C TYR A 165 -12.15 -7.03 -7.03
N ALA A 166 -13.08 -7.24 -7.97
CA ALA A 166 -12.87 -8.13 -9.12
C ALA A 166 -11.92 -7.51 -10.16
N LEU A 167 -12.10 -6.24 -10.51
CA LEU A 167 -11.37 -5.60 -11.61
C LEU A 167 -10.05 -4.96 -11.19
N GLY A 168 -9.97 -4.41 -9.97
CA GLY A 168 -8.80 -3.65 -9.51
C GLY A 168 -7.49 -4.46 -9.55
N PRO A 169 -7.42 -5.63 -8.89
CA PRO A 169 -6.23 -6.50 -8.93
C PRO A 169 -5.91 -7.04 -10.33
N LEU A 170 -6.92 -7.14 -11.21
CA LEU A 170 -6.74 -7.63 -12.58
C LEU A 170 -6.13 -6.55 -13.49
N LEU A 171 -6.52 -5.29 -13.31
CA LEU A 171 -6.06 -4.16 -14.12
C LEU A 171 -4.79 -3.49 -13.58
N SER A 172 -4.53 -3.58 -12.27
CA SER A 172 -3.41 -2.88 -11.65
C SER A 172 -2.02 -3.29 -12.18
N PRO A 173 -1.72 -4.55 -12.56
CA PRO A 173 -0.41 -4.91 -13.09
C PRO A 173 -0.05 -4.12 -14.36
N TRP A 174 -1.04 -3.86 -15.22
CA TRP A 174 -0.83 -3.09 -16.44
C TRP A 174 -0.49 -1.63 -16.13
N ILE A 175 -1.23 -1.02 -15.19
CA ILE A 175 -0.96 0.34 -14.69
C ILE A 175 0.43 0.42 -14.07
N GLN A 176 0.80 -0.58 -13.26
CA GLN A 176 2.13 -0.64 -12.64
C GLN A 176 3.23 -0.64 -13.70
N MET A 177 3.20 -1.60 -14.63
CA MET A 177 4.24 -1.75 -15.65
C MET A 177 4.36 -0.54 -16.59
N LYS A 178 3.24 0.11 -16.92
CA LYS A 178 3.22 1.19 -17.91
C LYS A 178 3.51 2.55 -17.27
N LEU A 179 2.93 2.81 -16.10
CA LEU A 179 2.87 4.14 -15.51
C LEU A 179 3.73 4.24 -14.26
N THR A 180 3.56 3.36 -13.27
CA THR A 180 4.13 3.60 -11.93
C THR A 180 5.49 2.96 -11.68
N THR A 181 5.92 1.99 -12.51
CA THR A 181 7.24 1.35 -12.39
C THR A 181 8.03 1.41 -13.69
N SER A 182 9.35 1.19 -13.61
CA SER A 182 10.25 1.13 -14.76
C SER A 182 11.30 0.04 -14.55
N ALA A 183 11.33 -0.98 -15.41
CA ALA A 183 12.31 -2.05 -15.34
C ALA A 183 13.72 -1.66 -15.85
N LYS A 184 13.89 -0.45 -16.40
CA LYS A 184 15.20 0.06 -16.86
C LYS A 184 16.00 0.57 -15.66
N VAL A 185 16.69 -0.34 -14.96
CA VAL A 185 17.44 -0.06 -13.73
C VAL A 185 18.95 -0.29 -13.87
N ASP A 186 19.46 -0.42 -15.10
CA ASP A 186 20.87 -0.71 -15.40
C ASP A 186 21.84 0.30 -14.77
N ASP A 187 21.40 1.55 -14.71
CA ASP A 187 22.12 2.68 -14.14
C ASP A 187 21.88 2.86 -12.63
N MET A 188 21.10 2.02 -11.96
CA MET A 188 20.85 2.13 -10.52
C MET A 188 21.85 1.33 -9.70
N GLU A 189 22.20 1.85 -8.52
CA GLU A 189 23.05 1.19 -7.52
C GLU A 189 22.44 1.34 -6.12
N ILE A 190 22.65 0.34 -5.25
CA ILE A 190 22.20 0.33 -3.86
C ILE A 190 23.38 0.72 -2.96
N LEU A 191 23.23 1.82 -2.23
CA LEU A 191 24.24 2.33 -1.31
C LEU A 191 24.23 1.60 0.03
N GLY A 192 23.04 1.23 0.52
CA GLY A 192 22.87 0.52 1.78
C GLY A 192 21.44 0.65 2.31
N VAL A 193 21.21 0.11 3.50
CA VAL A 193 19.95 0.21 4.22
C VAL A 193 20.13 1.05 5.48
N GLU A 194 19.38 2.13 5.58
CA GLU A 194 19.31 2.99 6.74
C GLU A 194 18.13 2.59 7.62
N TYR A 195 18.35 2.46 8.92
CA TYR A 195 17.29 2.17 9.87
C TYR A 195 17.59 2.78 11.23
N GLY A 196 16.55 3.31 11.88
CA GLY A 196 16.64 3.84 13.23
C GLY A 196 16.56 2.72 14.27
N GLY A 197 17.67 2.01 14.49
CA GLY A 197 17.79 1.10 15.62
C GLY A 197 18.04 1.90 16.91
N GLY A 198 17.27 1.64 17.96
CA GLY A 198 17.42 2.34 19.24
C GLY A 198 16.92 1.51 20.42
N GLY A 199 17.58 1.65 21.55
CA GLY A 199 17.11 1.12 22.82
C GLY A 199 16.98 2.26 23.82
N PHE A 200 15.95 2.20 24.66
CA PHE A 200 15.84 3.11 25.80
C PHE A 200 16.00 2.31 27.09
N ARG A 201 16.57 2.94 28.12
CA ARG A 201 16.56 2.38 29.47
C ARG A 201 15.36 2.95 30.21
N ALA A 202 14.48 2.06 30.66
CA ALA A 202 13.44 2.40 31.62
C ALA A 202 13.65 1.56 32.87
N TRP A 203 13.72 2.21 34.03
CA TRP A 203 13.88 1.52 35.32
C TRP A 203 15.13 0.61 35.39
N GLY A 204 16.24 1.04 34.76
CA GLY A 204 17.47 0.25 34.71
C GLY A 204 17.44 -0.96 33.77
N LEU A 205 16.29 -1.28 33.16
CA LEU A 205 16.15 -2.36 32.21
C LEU A 205 16.35 -1.86 30.78
N PRO A 206 17.14 -2.56 29.94
CA PRO A 206 17.28 -2.23 28.53
C PRO A 206 16.02 -2.66 27.76
N PHE A 207 15.32 -1.70 27.16
CA PHE A 207 14.26 -1.95 26.19
C PHE A 207 14.81 -1.74 24.79
N LEU A 208 14.85 -2.81 24.00
CA LEU A 208 15.22 -2.77 22.59
C LEU A 208 13.95 -2.51 21.77
N TYR A 209 14.00 -1.49 20.92
CA TYR A 209 12.98 -1.29 19.89
C TYR A 209 13.47 -1.93 18.59
N ILE A 210 12.68 -2.87 18.06
CA ILE A 210 12.96 -3.47 16.75
C ILE A 210 12.53 -2.45 15.69
N PRO A 211 13.44 -1.98 14.82
CA PRO A 211 13.07 -1.04 13.77
C PRO A 211 12.05 -1.70 12.83
N THR A 212 11.00 -0.97 12.49
CA THR A 212 9.97 -1.41 11.51
C THR A 212 9.98 -0.56 10.25
N ASP A 213 10.85 0.44 10.17
CA ASP A 213 11.00 1.33 9.03
C ASP A 213 12.45 1.29 8.54
N PHE A 214 12.64 0.78 7.33
CA PHE A 214 13.94 0.64 6.68
C PHE A 214 13.96 1.48 5.41
N PHE A 215 15.01 2.26 5.18
CA PHE A 215 15.19 3.04 3.96
C PHE A 215 16.35 2.48 3.15
N VAL A 216 16.04 1.89 2.00
CA VAL A 216 17.04 1.40 1.06
C VAL A 216 17.47 2.56 0.17
N ARG A 217 18.68 3.07 0.38
CA ARG A 217 19.21 4.20 -0.39
C ARG A 217 19.72 3.73 -1.73
N THR A 218 19.34 4.46 -2.77
CA THR A 218 19.73 4.17 -4.16
C THR A 218 20.30 5.40 -4.84
N ILE A 219 21.12 5.18 -5.85
CA ILE A 219 21.67 6.26 -6.66
C ILE A 219 21.79 5.84 -8.13
N GLU A 220 21.71 6.81 -9.03
CA GLU A 220 22.08 6.58 -10.43
C GLU A 220 23.60 6.64 -10.57
N ARG A 221 24.22 5.72 -11.33
CA ARG A 221 25.66 5.59 -11.51
C ARG A 221 26.34 6.91 -11.93
N LYS A 222 25.66 7.71 -12.75
CA LYS A 222 26.15 9.03 -13.19
C LYS A 222 26.33 10.04 -12.05
N ASP A 223 25.68 9.82 -10.91
CA ASP A 223 25.71 10.70 -9.73
C ASP A 223 26.59 10.14 -8.59
N LEU A 224 27.18 8.95 -8.73
CA LEU A 224 28.09 8.37 -7.72
C LEU A 224 29.23 9.32 -7.34
N GLY A 225 29.83 10.00 -8.32
CA GLY A 225 30.93 10.95 -8.09
C GLY A 225 30.52 12.23 -7.34
N ARG A 226 29.22 12.42 -7.05
CA ARG A 226 28.69 13.57 -6.30
C ARG A 226 28.39 13.22 -4.84
N VAL A 227 28.53 11.95 -4.44
CA VAL A 227 28.32 11.51 -3.06
C VAL A 227 29.55 11.91 -2.25
N ARG A 228 29.39 12.89 -1.37
CA ARG A 228 30.37 13.15 -0.30
C ARG A 228 29.99 12.25 0.88
N PHE A 229 30.88 11.33 1.22
CA PHE A 229 30.79 10.54 2.45
C PHE A 229 31.01 11.43 3.68
#